data_AF-A0A920VYE6-F1
#
_entry.id   AF-A0A920VYE6-F1
#
_cell.length_a   1.000
_cell.length_b   1.000
_cell.length_c   1.000
_cell.angle_alpha   90.00
_cell.angle_beta   90.00
_cell.angle_gamma   90.00
#
_symmetry.space_group_name_H-M   'P 1'
#
loop_
_entity.id
_entity.type
_entity.pdbx_description
1 polymer ?
#
loop_
_entity_poly.entity_id
_entity_poly.type
_entity_poly.pdbx_seq_one_letter_code
_entity_poly.pdbx_strand_id
1 'polypeptide(L)'
;MEATGRGQLLVGAKDSNTDGLRLFVTLSEDDLVDEQEATVNISKGVAVKLGDKLDKLNDPLDGNVKRATDDITGQMTSFDEQISRLNKRADTKRTRLQSKFAKLDSTMGRLKSQQSYITQQLSAMSGAKKS
;
A
#
# COMPACT_ATOMS: atom_id res chain seq x y z
N MET A 1 36.44 22.85 4.31
CA MET A 1 36.77 21.71 5.20
C MET A 1 37.83 22.24 6.13
N GLU A 2 37.52 22.43 7.40
CA GLU A 2 38.47 22.97 8.38
C GLU A 2 38.95 21.83 9.27
N ALA A 3 40.26 21.64 9.35
CA ALA A 3 40.89 20.71 10.28
C ALA A 3 41.53 21.53 11.40
N THR A 4 41.22 21.19 12.66
CA THR A 4 41.87 21.82 13.82
C THR A 4 43.03 20.93 14.25
N GLY A 5 44.26 21.40 14.04
CA GLY A 5 45.48 20.68 14.38
C GLY A 5 46.14 21.19 15.67
N ARG A 6 46.71 20.28 16.47
CA ARG A 6 47.65 20.63 17.56
C ARG A 6 49.00 20.00 17.20
N GLY A 7 49.92 20.81 16.69
CA GLY A 7 51.20 20.32 16.14
C GLY A 7 51.01 19.52 14.86
N GLN A 8 51.76 18.42 14.71
CA GLN A 8 51.81 17.58 13.51
C GLN A 8 50.57 16.71 13.29
N LEU A 9 49.60 16.67 14.22
CA LEU A 9 48.38 15.86 14.08
C LEU A 9 47.18 16.72 13.67
N LEU A 10 46.67 16.49 12.46
CA LEU A 10 45.42 17.04 11.97
C LEU A 10 44.29 16.04 12.24
N VAL A 11 43.24 16.49 12.92
CA VAL A 11 42.04 15.70 13.18
C VAL A 11 40.89 16.32 12.39
N GLY A 12 40.18 15.50 11.62
CA GLY A 12 39.01 15.94 10.89
C GLY A 12 37.89 16.39 11.84
N ALA A 13 37.10 17.35 11.39
CA ALA A 13 36.04 17.94 12.19
C ALA A 13 34.94 16.90 12.48
N LYS A 14 34.43 16.89 13.71
CA LYS A 14 33.27 16.08 14.09
C LYS A 14 32.04 16.46 13.27
N ASP A 15 31.19 15.49 12.97
CA ASP A 15 29.97 15.65 12.18
C ASP A 15 30.22 16.18 10.75
N SER A 16 31.43 16.00 10.23
CA SER A 16 31.81 16.35 8.86
C SER A 16 32.15 15.11 8.04
N ASN A 17 32.34 15.27 6.73
CA ASN A 17 32.85 14.21 5.85
C ASN A 17 34.31 13.79 6.17
N THR A 18 34.96 14.47 7.10
CA THR A 18 36.29 14.14 7.62
C THR A 18 36.25 13.61 9.05
N ASP A 19 35.07 13.40 9.64
CA ASP A 19 34.96 12.87 10.99
C ASP A 19 35.63 11.49 11.10
N GLY A 20 36.43 11.30 12.16
CA GLY A 20 37.25 10.11 12.36
C GLY A 20 38.58 10.08 11.59
N LEU A 21 38.84 11.03 10.68
CA LEU A 21 40.10 11.11 9.95
C LEU A 21 41.21 11.72 10.82
N ARG A 22 42.40 11.11 10.82
CA ARG A 22 43.59 11.61 11.51
C ARG A 22 44.79 11.55 10.57
N LEU A 23 45.42 12.69 10.32
CA LEU A 23 46.62 12.82 9.49
C LEU A 23 47.79 13.27 10.35
N PHE A 24 48.95 12.64 10.18
CA PHE A 24 50.20 13.08 10.77
C PHE A 24 51.07 13.74 9.70
N VAL A 25 51.42 15.01 9.89
CA VAL A 25 52.16 15.86 8.95
C VAL A 25 53.59 16.02 9.45
N THR A 26 54.58 15.64 8.65
CA THR A 26 56.00 15.65 9.04
C THR A 26 56.80 16.81 8.44
N LEU A 27 56.13 17.82 7.88
CA LEU A 27 56.79 18.97 7.24
C LEU A 27 57.52 19.83 8.29
N SER A 28 58.69 20.33 7.92
CA SER A 28 59.50 21.24 8.73
C SER A 28 59.29 22.70 8.31
N GLU A 29 59.71 23.68 9.12
CA GLU A 29 59.51 25.11 8.83
C GLU A 29 60.13 25.55 7.48
N ASP A 30 61.21 24.89 7.06
CA ASP A 30 61.87 25.13 5.77
C ASP A 30 61.11 24.55 4.57
N ASP A 31 60.18 23.62 4.82
CA ASP A 31 59.33 22.99 3.80
C ASP A 31 58.00 23.73 3.61
N LEU A 32 57.72 24.74 4.45
CA LEU A 32 56.46 25.47 4.42
C LEU A 32 56.43 26.45 3.24
N VAL A 33 55.39 26.35 2.42
CA VAL A 33 55.11 27.30 1.34
C VAL A 33 53.79 28.01 1.59
N ASP A 34 53.65 29.26 1.13
CA ASP A 34 52.41 30.06 1.29
C ASP A 34 51.19 29.50 0.51
N GLU A 35 51.33 28.34 -0.14
CA GLU A 35 50.31 27.69 -0.96
C GLU A 35 49.88 26.32 -0.42
N GLN A 36 48.92 25.68 -1.09
CA GLN A 36 48.36 24.39 -0.67
C GLN A 36 49.37 23.24 -0.84
N GLU A 37 49.90 22.70 0.26
CA GLU A 37 51.02 21.75 0.27
C GLU A 37 50.70 20.31 -0.14
N ALA A 38 49.47 19.83 0.05
CA ALA A 38 49.11 18.45 -0.30
C ALA A 38 47.61 18.24 -0.55
N THR A 39 47.29 17.40 -1.53
CA THR A 39 45.94 16.89 -1.77
C THR A 39 45.85 15.42 -1.34
N VAL A 40 44.98 15.13 -0.36
CA VAL A 40 44.74 13.76 0.11
C VAL A 40 43.43 13.24 -0.46
N ASN A 41 43.52 12.21 -1.32
CA ASN A 41 42.37 11.55 -1.92
C ASN A 41 42.01 10.28 -1.14
N ILE A 42 40.88 10.29 -0.45
CA ILE A 42 40.38 9.15 0.32
C ILE A 42 39.27 8.46 -0.49
N SER A 43 39.38 7.15 -0.68
CA SER A 43 38.36 6.35 -1.36
C SER A 43 37.73 5.33 -0.42
N LYS A 44 36.40 5.16 -0.52
CA LYS A 44 35.68 4.12 0.24
C LYS A 44 36.01 2.74 -0.33
N GLY A 45 36.43 1.82 0.55
CA GLY A 45 36.62 0.41 0.23
C GLY A 45 35.31 -0.29 -0.16
N VAL A 46 35.42 -1.46 -0.79
CA VAL A 46 34.26 -2.24 -1.30
C VAL A 46 33.28 -2.62 -0.19
N ALA A 47 33.77 -2.98 1.01
CA ALA A 47 32.93 -3.34 2.15
C ALA A 47 32.04 -2.18 2.62
N VAL A 48 32.57 -0.96 2.66
CA VAL A 48 31.80 0.24 3.04
C VAL A 48 30.73 0.55 2.01
N LYS A 49 31.06 0.44 0.72
CA LYS A 49 30.08 0.63 -0.38
C LYS A 49 28.96 -0.42 -0.33
N LEU A 50 29.28 -1.66 0.07
CA LEU A 50 28.30 -2.71 0.25
C LEU A 50 27.39 -2.42 1.44
N GLY A 51 27.95 -2.01 2.59
CA GLY A 51 27.19 -1.57 3.76
C GLY A 51 26.20 -0.46 3.42
N ASP A 52 26.69 0.62 2.80
CA ASP A 52 25.86 1.76 2.36
C ASP A 52 24.70 1.32 1.43
N LYS A 53 24.90 0.26 0.62
CA LYS A 53 23.86 -0.27 -0.26
C LYS A 53 22.85 -1.13 0.49
N LEU A 54 23.30 -1.96 1.42
CA LEU A 54 22.43 -2.78 2.27
C LEU A 54 21.57 -1.91 3.17
N ASP A 55 22.13 -0.83 3.73
CA ASP A 55 21.41 0.13 4.55
C ASP A 55 20.29 0.81 3.77
N LYS A 56 20.56 1.24 2.53
CA LYS A 56 19.53 1.80 1.64
C LYS A 56 18.45 0.81 1.23
N LEU A 57 18.77 -0.48 1.15
CA LEU A 57 17.78 -1.52 0.81
C LEU A 57 16.87 -1.84 2.00
N ASN A 58 17.45 -1.82 3.21
CA ASN A 58 16.78 -2.12 4.48
C ASN A 58 16.25 -0.89 5.21
N ASP A 59 16.37 0.29 4.62
CA ASP A 59 15.86 1.53 5.20
C ASP A 59 14.36 1.36 5.54
N PRO A 60 13.97 1.56 6.81
CA PRO A 60 12.60 1.31 7.26
C PRO A 60 11.59 2.35 6.77
N LEU A 61 12.06 3.51 6.29
CA LEU A 61 11.24 4.60 5.76
C LEU A 61 11.07 4.44 4.24
N ASP A 62 12.18 4.31 3.51
CA ASP A 62 12.19 4.39 2.03
C ASP A 62 12.88 3.20 1.33
N GLY A 63 13.27 2.17 2.09
CA GLY A 63 13.94 1.00 1.55
C GLY A 63 13.09 0.25 0.53
N ASN A 64 13.74 -0.32 -0.48
CA ASN A 64 13.06 -1.02 -1.57
C ASN A 64 12.15 -2.16 -1.06
N VAL A 65 12.54 -2.83 0.03
CA VAL A 65 11.75 -3.91 0.65
C VAL A 65 10.48 -3.36 1.28
N LYS A 66 10.56 -2.21 1.96
CA LYS A 66 9.42 -1.54 2.56
C LYS A 66 8.43 -1.11 1.48
N ARG A 67 8.90 -0.46 0.41
CA ARG A 67 8.06 -0.04 -0.72
C ARG A 67 7.31 -1.20 -1.37
N ALA A 68 8.01 -2.31 -1.65
CA ALA A 68 7.38 -3.50 -2.20
C ALA A 68 6.30 -4.06 -1.25
N THR A 69 6.56 -4.05 0.05
CA THR A 69 5.59 -4.49 1.07
C THR A 69 4.37 -3.58 1.13
N ASP A 70 4.57 -2.26 1.06
CA ASP A 70 3.50 -1.27 1.07
C ASP A 70 2.64 -1.37 -0.18
N ASP A 71 3.25 -1.54 -1.36
CA ASP A 71 2.55 -1.72 -2.62
C ASP A 71 1.66 -2.97 -2.57
N ILE A 72 2.20 -4.10 -2.08
CA ILE A 72 1.43 -5.35 -1.91
C ILE A 72 0.29 -5.15 -0.92
N THR A 73 0.55 -4.51 0.23
CA THR A 73 -0.47 -4.25 1.26
C THR A 73 -1.57 -3.33 0.73
N GLY A 74 -1.21 -2.32 -0.05
CA GLY A 74 -2.15 -1.43 -0.72
C GLY A 74 -3.02 -2.16 -1.75
N GLN A 75 -2.42 -3.06 -2.54
CA GLN A 75 -3.16 -3.93 -3.46
C GLN A 75 -4.14 -4.84 -2.72
N MET A 76 -3.71 -5.48 -1.63
CA MET A 76 -4.57 -6.32 -0.79
C MET A 76 -5.77 -5.54 -0.25
N THR A 77 -5.53 -4.35 0.30
CA THR A 77 -6.60 -3.48 0.81
C THR A 77 -7.61 -3.11 -0.29
N SER A 78 -7.12 -2.78 -1.49
CA SER A 78 -7.98 -2.49 -2.64
C SER A 78 -8.82 -3.70 -3.06
N PHE A 79 -8.26 -4.92 -3.01
CA PHE A 79 -9.01 -6.14 -3.28
C PHE A 79 -10.09 -6.41 -2.22
N ASP A 80 -9.78 -6.23 -0.94
CA ASP A 80 -10.75 -6.41 0.15
C ASP A 80 -11.93 -5.45 0.00
N GLU A 81 -11.69 -4.18 -0.34
CA GLU A 81 -12.75 -3.23 -0.62
C GLU A 81 -13.61 -3.64 -1.82
N GLN A 82 -13.00 -4.14 -2.90
CA GLN A 82 -13.72 -4.62 -4.08
C GLN A 82 -14.60 -5.82 -3.74
N ILE A 83 -14.07 -6.77 -2.98
CA ILE A 83 -14.81 -7.95 -2.50
C ILE A 83 -15.99 -7.52 -1.63
N SER A 84 -15.78 -6.58 -0.70
CA SER A 84 -16.85 -6.03 0.16
C SER A 84 -17.97 -5.38 -0.67
N ARG A 85 -17.61 -4.56 -1.67
CA ARG A 85 -18.59 -3.96 -2.60
C ARG A 85 -19.35 -5.03 -3.40
N LEU A 86 -18.68 -6.07 -3.86
CA LEU A 86 -19.31 -7.18 -4.58
C LEU A 86 -20.29 -7.96 -3.69
N ASN A 87 -19.89 -8.29 -2.46
CA ASN A 87 -20.74 -8.97 -1.49
C ASN A 87 -22.00 -8.14 -1.18
N LYS A 88 -21.85 -6.83 -0.94
CA LYS A 88 -23.01 -5.94 -0.73
C LYS A 88 -23.96 -5.89 -1.92
N ARG A 89 -23.41 -5.86 -3.15
CA ARG A 89 -24.21 -5.92 -4.39
C ARG A 89 -24.91 -7.26 -4.56
N ALA A 90 -24.24 -8.36 -4.26
CA ALA A 90 -24.81 -9.71 -4.32
C ALA A 90 -25.96 -9.86 -3.33
N ASP A 91 -25.78 -9.39 -2.09
CA ASP A 91 -26.81 -9.42 -1.05
C ASP A 91 -28.02 -8.55 -1.42
N THR A 92 -27.78 -7.33 -1.90
CA THR A 92 -28.86 -6.46 -2.40
C THR A 92 -29.65 -7.13 -3.54
N LYS A 93 -28.96 -7.80 -4.47
CA LYS A 93 -29.60 -8.55 -5.55
C LYS A 93 -30.42 -9.72 -5.01
N ARG A 94 -29.88 -10.48 -4.06
CA ARG A 94 -30.57 -11.61 -3.41
C ARG A 94 -31.85 -11.14 -2.73
N THR A 95 -31.76 -10.12 -1.88
CA THR A 95 -32.92 -9.54 -1.18
C THR A 95 -33.97 -9.06 -2.18
N ARG A 96 -33.57 -8.35 -3.24
CA ARG A 96 -34.49 -7.91 -4.29
C ARG A 96 -35.19 -9.09 -4.99
N LEU A 97 -34.47 -10.17 -5.28
CA LEU A 97 -35.05 -11.37 -5.89
C LEU A 97 -36.03 -12.07 -4.95
N GLN A 98 -35.69 -12.19 -3.66
CA GLN A 98 -36.58 -12.74 -2.64
C GLN A 98 -37.88 -11.92 -2.53
N SER A 99 -37.80 -10.59 -2.47
CA SER A 99 -38.98 -9.72 -2.44
C SER A 99 -39.83 -9.84 -3.71
N LYS A 100 -39.17 -9.94 -4.88
CA LYS A 100 -39.87 -10.19 -6.15
C LYS A 100 -40.60 -11.53 -6.12
N PHE A 101 -39.95 -12.58 -5.64
CA PHE A 101 -40.54 -13.91 -5.55
C PHE A 101 -41.76 -13.92 -4.61
N ALA A 102 -41.65 -13.34 -3.41
CA ALA A 102 -42.76 -13.23 -2.47
C ALA A 102 -43.96 -12.46 -3.07
N LYS A 103 -43.70 -11.38 -3.83
CA LYS A 103 -44.74 -10.63 -4.54
C LYS A 103 -45.40 -11.45 -5.65
N LEU A 104 -44.63 -12.23 -6.39
CA LEU A 104 -45.15 -13.13 -7.42
C LEU A 104 -46.00 -14.24 -6.79
N ASP A 105 -45.57 -14.83 -5.68
CA ASP A 105 -46.31 -15.85 -4.95
C ASP A 105 -47.66 -15.33 -4.42
N SER A 106 -47.65 -14.16 -3.77
CA SER A 106 -48.88 -13.48 -3.34
C SER A 106 -49.81 -13.15 -4.53
N THR A 107 -49.25 -12.74 -5.67
CA THR A 107 -50.03 -12.46 -6.88
C THR A 107 -50.62 -13.74 -7.46
N MET A 108 -49.86 -14.83 -7.49
CA MET A 108 -50.33 -16.13 -7.94
C MET A 108 -51.47 -16.65 -7.06
N GLY A 109 -51.35 -16.52 -5.74
CA GLY A 109 -52.42 -16.86 -4.79
C GLY A 109 -53.72 -16.09 -5.08
N ARG A 110 -53.61 -14.78 -5.31
CA ARG A 110 -54.76 -13.93 -5.69
C ARG A 110 -55.36 -14.29 -7.05
N LEU A 111 -54.53 -14.63 -8.04
CA LEU A 111 -55.01 -15.07 -9.34
C LEU A 111 -55.75 -16.40 -9.24
N LYS A 112 -55.25 -17.34 -8.44
CA LYS A 112 -55.91 -18.62 -8.18
C LYS A 112 -57.27 -18.43 -7.50
N SER A 113 -57.37 -17.56 -6.49
CA SER A 113 -58.65 -17.27 -5.83
C SER A 113 -59.65 -16.60 -6.79
N GLN A 114 -59.18 -15.67 -7.63
CA GLN A 114 -60.01 -15.04 -8.66
C GLN A 114 -60.50 -16.05 -9.71
N GLN A 115 -59.63 -16.96 -10.16
CA GLN A 115 -60.02 -18.04 -11.07
C GLN A 115 -61.11 -18.93 -10.45
N SER A 116 -60.93 -19.37 -9.21
CA SER A 116 -61.94 -20.19 -8.51
C SER A 116 -63.28 -19.47 -8.39
N TYR A 117 -63.28 -18.17 -8.07
CA TYR A 117 -64.49 -17.36 -8.01
C TYR A 117 -65.21 -17.28 -9.37
N ILE A 118 -64.49 -16.98 -10.45
CA ILE A 118 -65.05 -16.91 -11.80
C ILE A 118 -65.62 -18.27 -12.23
N THR A 119 -64.90 -19.37 -11.96
CA THR A 119 -65.41 -20.72 -12.24
C THR A 119 -66.70 -21.00 -11.49
N GLN A 120 -66.78 -20.65 -10.22
CA GLN A 120 -67.99 -20.87 -9.42
C GLN A 120 -69.17 -20.03 -9.92
N GLN A 121 -68.93 -18.78 -10.31
CA GLN A 121 -69.96 -17.93 -10.93
C GLN A 121 -70.45 -18.51 -12.26
N LEU A 122 -69.54 -18.97 -13.13
CA LEU A 122 -69.90 -19.55 -14.41
C LEU A 122 -70.71 -20.85 -14.24
N SER A 123 -70.34 -21.69 -13.28
CA SER A 123 -71.10 -22.90 -12.92
C SER A 123 -72.50 -22.57 -12.36
N ALA A 124 -72.63 -21.52 -11.55
CA ALA A 124 -73.93 -21.09 -11.04
C ALA A 124 -74.83 -20.57 -12.18
N MET A 125 -74.27 -19.81 -13.13
CA MET A 125 -75.01 -19.32 -14.30
C MET A 125 -75.45 -20.44 -15.24
N SER A 126 -74.61 -21.46 -15.45
CA SER A 126 -74.96 -22.60 -16.31
C SER A 126 -75.98 -23.56 -15.65
N GLY A 127 -75.92 -23.71 -14.32
CA GLY A 127 -76.92 -24.45 -13.54
C GLY A 127 -78.27 -23.75 -13.48
N ALA A 128 -78.29 -22.42 -13.30
CA ALA A 128 -79.52 -21.62 -13.26
C ALA A 128 -80.29 -21.59 -14.60
N LYS A 129 -79.60 -21.84 -15.73
CA LYS A 129 -80.23 -21.90 -17.07
C LYS A 129 -80.91 -23.24 -17.38
N LYS A 130 -80.79 -24.24 -16.50
CA LYS A 130 -81.27 -25.61 -16.70
C LYS A 130 -82.48 -25.98 -15.82
N SER A 131 -83.03 -25.01 -15.10
CA SER A 131 -84.33 -25.05 -14.41
C SER A 131 -85.30 -24.10 -15.08
#